data_AF-A0A1V2P8H8-F1
#
_entry.id   AF-A0A1V2P8H8-F1
#
_cell.length_a   1.000
_cell.length_b   1.000
_cell.length_c   1.000
_cell.angle_alpha   90.00
_cell.angle_beta   90.00
_cell.angle_gamma   90.00
#
_symmetry.space_group_name_H-M   'P 1'
#
loop_
_entity.id
_entity.type
_entity.pdbx_description
1 polymer ?
#
loop_
_entity_poly.entity_id
_entity_poly.type
_entity_poly.pdbx_seq_one_letter_code
_entity_poly.pdbx_strand_id
1 'polypeptide(L)'
;MSKPRKIAVAALTAAALVVPLLTATTATAAAPKPTDPPTPSIPQKYLDQPIQWSVCSFDAQIKRLYPQAPTTNCAKVKVPMDWANPDAHPDIEVAISYSKATGTSKGLMASNPGGPGGAGLNLSAALATEKPQLFSDFDLVGFDPRGFGQSTPLQCITTAEALNALPVTPDYKERTKLTHQVEVAEAKLQADACAATEYGQFVSSQQTVYDMEFIRALLKARQLNFIGYSYGTWLGGWYADTYPSKVGRFVLDSNMDWTHTQWQNVNFDPFSGQRRRDTQLFPWIARHADQISGLGKTPAQVLAKYNGIRASLVTLVKAGESSVRGDGLDGNIYSAIYGNVRFIRATMDILVHDEYVKDPSDSGEIEVQHVDRAWARLSPELQAFDTLAAIRARYGVTAAAAATLAAAQVDTAKSVLADARETAAKATSGDQPVNLGAIGTTVRCNDTAWNSDPNFYLREADRMARKYSFFGYMNGVPMCAFWKYAPQDRNLDLKGSPRMLMVQGELDPATAYEGALRTHNDTKQFTRFVAIDDEGQHGQYVGSASSCAEAIGDKFVFGGELPGKDQVCGTSPLPAELSVYPVDGPVDGNAVRLPKSKANSGKTSPMLQQVLDTVAAGALR
;
A
#
# COMPACT_ATOMS: atom_id res chain seq x y z
N MET A 1 -17.23 -38.08 105.27
CA MET A 1 -17.36 -36.86 106.08
C MET A 1 -16.47 -35.78 105.47
N SER A 2 -16.99 -34.55 105.37
CA SER A 2 -16.27 -33.30 105.01
C SER A 2 -15.94 -33.00 103.54
N LYS A 3 -16.97 -32.44 102.88
CA LYS A 3 -17.04 -31.33 101.90
C LYS A 3 -16.19 -31.36 100.61
N PRO A 4 -16.84 -31.35 99.43
CA PRO A 4 -16.19 -31.01 98.17
C PRO A 4 -16.20 -29.49 97.94
N ARG A 5 -15.06 -28.96 97.49
CA ARG A 5 -14.95 -27.58 96.99
C ARG A 5 -14.89 -27.59 95.46
N LYS A 6 -15.73 -26.71 94.92
CA LYS A 6 -15.89 -26.32 93.52
C LYS A 6 -14.55 -25.95 92.88
N ILE A 7 -14.35 -26.36 91.63
CA ILE A 7 -13.39 -25.71 90.72
C ILE A 7 -14.20 -25.31 89.49
N ALA A 8 -14.41 -24.01 89.33
CA ALA A 8 -15.05 -23.42 88.17
C ALA A 8 -13.98 -22.98 87.17
N VAL A 9 -14.23 -23.32 85.92
CA VAL A 9 -13.39 -23.12 84.74
C VAL A 9 -13.25 -21.63 84.42
N ALA A 10 -12.01 -21.17 84.26
CA ALA A 10 -11.69 -19.93 83.54
C ALA A 10 -10.86 -20.32 82.31
N ALA A 11 -11.43 -20.11 81.13
CA ALA A 11 -10.77 -20.36 79.85
C ALA A 11 -9.80 -19.21 79.53
N LEU A 12 -8.52 -19.53 79.39
CA LEU A 12 -7.49 -18.69 78.79
C LEU A 12 -7.28 -19.16 77.34
N THR A 13 -7.84 -18.44 76.38
CA THR A 13 -7.56 -18.64 74.95
C THR A 13 -6.41 -17.71 74.54
N ALA A 14 -5.36 -18.30 73.99
CA ALA A 14 -4.14 -17.63 73.55
C ALA A 14 -4.42 -16.65 72.38
N ALA A 15 -3.83 -15.46 72.45
CA ALA A 15 -3.91 -14.45 71.41
C ALA A 15 -3.05 -14.85 70.18
N ALA A 16 -3.69 -15.13 69.06
CA ALA A 16 -3.05 -15.14 67.75
C ALA A 16 -3.14 -13.73 67.15
N LEU A 17 -1.99 -13.13 66.84
CA LEU A 17 -1.88 -11.86 66.11
C LEU A 17 -2.46 -12.01 64.70
N VAL A 18 -3.65 -11.46 64.46
CA VAL A 18 -4.20 -11.25 63.13
C VAL A 18 -3.67 -9.91 62.61
N VAL A 19 -2.74 -9.96 61.67
CA VAL A 19 -2.37 -8.79 60.85
C VAL A 19 -3.47 -8.60 59.80
N PRO A 20 -4.11 -7.43 59.70
CA PRO A 20 -5.06 -7.18 58.63
C PRO A 20 -4.30 -7.08 57.31
N LEU A 21 -4.55 -7.99 56.37
CA LEU A 21 -4.21 -7.77 54.97
C LEU A 21 -5.08 -6.60 54.47
N LEU A 22 -4.48 -5.40 54.38
CA LEU A 22 -5.01 -4.36 53.52
C LEU A 22 -4.89 -4.85 52.08
N THR A 23 -5.99 -5.34 51.51
CA THR A 23 -6.13 -5.46 50.06
C THR A 23 -6.24 -4.04 49.50
N ALA A 24 -5.11 -3.44 49.15
CA ALA A 24 -5.08 -2.26 48.30
C ALA A 24 -5.60 -2.65 46.92
N THR A 25 -6.88 -2.40 46.67
CA THR A 25 -7.44 -2.34 45.33
C THR A 25 -6.85 -1.10 44.65
N THR A 26 -5.65 -1.25 44.08
CA THR A 26 -5.17 -0.29 43.09
C THR A 26 -6.08 -0.41 41.88
N ALA A 27 -7.11 0.43 41.82
CA ALA A 27 -7.79 0.72 40.58
C ALA A 27 -6.72 1.25 39.61
N THR A 28 -6.31 0.41 38.66
CA THR A 28 -5.53 0.85 37.51
C THR A 28 -6.39 1.89 36.79
N ALA A 29 -6.06 3.16 36.99
CA ALA A 29 -6.64 4.23 36.19
C ALA A 29 -6.36 3.90 34.73
N ALA A 30 -7.42 3.69 33.94
CA ALA A 30 -7.28 3.57 32.50
C ALA A 30 -6.53 4.80 32.00
N ALA A 31 -5.52 4.60 31.15
CA ALA A 31 -4.82 5.72 30.52
C ALA A 31 -5.85 6.66 29.87
N PRO A 32 -5.73 7.99 30.04
CA PRO A 32 -6.65 8.93 29.41
C PRO A 32 -6.65 8.67 27.91
N LYS A 33 -7.85 8.58 27.31
CA LYS A 33 -7.99 8.47 25.86
C LYS A 33 -7.32 9.68 25.19
N PRO A 34 -6.59 9.50 24.08
CA PRO A 34 -6.14 10.63 23.28
C PRO A 34 -7.34 11.54 22.96
N THR A 35 -7.21 12.82 23.26
CA THR A 35 -8.20 13.83 22.90
C THR A 35 -7.75 14.50 21.63
N ASP A 36 -8.57 14.43 20.59
CA ASP A 36 -8.26 15.05 19.31
C ASP A 36 -8.12 16.56 19.45
N PRO A 37 -7.14 17.18 18.76
CA PRO A 37 -7.05 18.62 18.71
C PRO A 37 -8.30 19.21 18.02
N PRO A 38 -8.72 20.44 18.39
CA PRO A 38 -9.82 21.10 17.71
C PRO A 38 -9.59 21.17 16.20
N THR A 39 -10.62 20.88 15.41
CA THR A 39 -10.55 21.01 13.95
C THR A 39 -10.30 22.48 13.57
N PRO A 40 -9.24 22.79 12.81
CA PRO A 40 -8.90 24.16 12.46
C PRO A 40 -9.91 24.76 11.46
N SER A 41 -10.17 26.05 11.59
CA SER A 41 -10.91 26.83 10.59
C SER A 41 -10.00 27.19 9.43
N ILE A 42 -10.49 27.13 8.19
CA ILE A 42 -9.72 27.58 7.02
C ILE A 42 -9.63 29.12 7.00
N PRO A 43 -8.43 29.72 7.09
CA PRO A 43 -8.29 31.17 6.98
C PRO A 43 -8.72 31.68 5.61
N GLN A 44 -9.51 32.76 5.59
CA GLN A 44 -10.07 33.33 4.36
C GLN A 44 -8.99 33.72 3.33
N LYS A 45 -7.78 34.11 3.79
CA LYS A 45 -6.63 34.42 2.92
C LYS A 45 -6.28 33.28 1.95
N TYR A 46 -6.50 32.02 2.35
CA TYR A 46 -6.26 30.86 1.47
C TYR A 46 -7.42 30.61 0.52
N LEU A 47 -8.67 30.96 0.87
CA LEU A 47 -9.81 30.80 -0.04
C LEU A 47 -9.86 31.89 -1.12
N ASP A 48 -9.35 33.08 -0.81
CA ASP A 48 -9.32 34.22 -1.73
C ASP A 48 -8.06 34.28 -2.61
N GLN A 49 -7.16 33.29 -2.48
CA GLN A 49 -5.90 33.27 -3.22
C GLN A 49 -6.15 33.15 -4.74
N PRO A 50 -5.36 33.84 -5.57
CA PRO A 50 -5.45 33.67 -7.02
C PRO A 50 -4.92 32.29 -7.42
N ILE A 51 -5.67 31.57 -8.26
CA ILE A 51 -5.25 30.26 -8.76
C ILE A 51 -4.77 30.42 -10.20
N GLN A 52 -3.50 30.06 -10.44
CA GLN A 52 -2.91 30.05 -11.78
C GLN A 52 -3.07 28.66 -12.39
N TRP A 53 -4.10 28.52 -13.23
CA TRP A 53 -4.38 27.26 -13.93
C TRP A 53 -3.61 27.18 -15.26
N SER A 54 -3.06 26.00 -15.54
CA SER A 54 -2.49 25.64 -16.84
C SER A 54 -2.90 24.22 -17.22
N VAL A 55 -2.94 23.88 -18.52
CA VAL A 55 -3.21 22.50 -18.93
C VAL A 55 -2.19 21.54 -18.30
N CYS A 56 -2.67 20.45 -17.70
CA CYS A 56 -1.79 19.46 -17.09
C CYS A 56 -0.92 18.77 -18.15
N SER A 57 0.33 18.44 -17.80
CA SER A 57 1.25 17.72 -18.70
C SER A 57 0.72 16.35 -19.15
N PHE A 58 -0.11 15.70 -18.34
CA PHE A 58 -0.74 14.41 -18.65
C PHE A 58 -2.03 14.51 -19.47
N ASP A 59 -2.58 15.72 -19.70
CA ASP A 59 -3.88 15.89 -20.37
C ASP A 59 -3.90 15.32 -21.79
N ALA A 60 -2.80 15.49 -22.53
CA ALA A 60 -2.67 14.92 -23.88
C ALA A 60 -2.76 13.39 -23.88
N GLN A 61 -2.24 12.72 -22.84
CA GLN A 61 -2.39 11.27 -22.70
C GLN A 61 -3.85 10.88 -22.42
N ILE A 62 -4.52 11.60 -21.51
CA ILE A 62 -5.94 11.38 -21.22
C ILE A 62 -6.79 11.52 -22.49
N LYS A 63 -6.58 12.57 -23.29
CA LYS A 63 -7.30 12.79 -24.56
C LYS A 63 -6.98 11.75 -25.63
N ARG A 64 -5.78 11.16 -25.64
CA ARG A 64 -5.46 10.02 -26.54
C ARG A 64 -6.25 8.77 -26.17
N LEU A 65 -6.43 8.51 -24.87
CA LEU A 65 -7.20 7.37 -24.38
C LEU A 65 -8.71 7.61 -24.57
N TYR A 66 -9.19 8.82 -24.27
CA TYR A 66 -10.58 9.21 -24.39
C TYR A 66 -10.71 10.61 -25.05
N PRO A 67 -10.89 10.69 -26.38
CA PRO A 67 -10.90 11.97 -27.12
C PRO A 67 -11.97 12.97 -26.70
N GLN A 68 -13.06 12.51 -26.06
CA GLN A 68 -14.14 13.36 -25.54
C GLN A 68 -13.86 13.89 -24.12
N ALA A 69 -12.70 13.57 -23.53
CA ALA A 69 -12.35 14.05 -22.19
C ALA A 69 -12.32 15.60 -22.16
N PRO A 70 -12.92 16.22 -21.12
CA PRO A 70 -12.70 17.63 -20.86
C PRO A 70 -11.22 17.89 -20.61
N THR A 71 -10.77 19.12 -20.86
CA THR A 71 -9.40 19.53 -20.54
C THR A 71 -9.20 19.55 -19.03
N THR A 72 -8.14 18.89 -18.58
CA THR A 72 -7.71 18.87 -17.19
C THR A 72 -6.63 19.94 -16.97
N ASN A 73 -6.89 20.85 -16.03
CA ASN A 73 -5.98 21.94 -15.68
C ASN A 73 -5.33 21.68 -14.33
N CYS A 74 -4.07 22.03 -14.18
CA CYS A 74 -3.26 21.90 -12.98
C CYS A 74 -2.93 23.28 -12.41
N ALA A 75 -2.81 23.35 -11.09
CA ALA A 75 -2.36 24.54 -10.37
C ALA A 75 -1.62 24.12 -9.09
N LYS A 76 -0.87 25.05 -8.51
CA LYS A 76 -0.37 24.95 -7.14
C LYS A 76 -1.11 25.95 -6.27
N VAL A 77 -1.61 25.48 -5.12
CA VAL A 77 -2.34 26.29 -4.15
C VAL A 77 -1.58 26.33 -2.85
N LYS A 78 -1.52 27.51 -2.24
CA LYS A 78 -0.86 27.70 -0.94
C LYS A 78 -1.76 27.20 0.17
N VAL A 79 -1.16 26.49 1.11
CA VAL A 79 -1.77 26.02 2.35
C VAL A 79 -0.78 26.26 3.50
N PRO A 80 -1.25 26.42 4.75
CA PRO A 80 -0.34 26.49 5.88
C PRO A 80 0.39 25.16 6.05
N MET A 81 1.66 25.24 6.44
CA MET A 81 2.40 24.04 6.84
C MET A 81 1.75 23.37 8.06
N ASP A 82 1.29 24.18 9.02
CA ASP A 82 0.49 23.71 10.15
C ASP A 82 -0.89 24.39 10.16
N TRP A 83 -1.94 23.62 9.88
CA TRP A 83 -3.31 24.12 9.93
C TRP A 83 -3.76 24.54 11.33
N ALA A 84 -3.17 24.00 12.41
CA ALA A 84 -3.49 24.43 13.76
C ALA A 84 -2.91 25.83 14.07
N ASN A 85 -1.80 26.20 13.42
CA ASN A 85 -1.11 27.47 13.59
C ASN A 85 -0.73 28.08 12.23
N PRO A 86 -1.70 28.60 11.46
CA PRO A 86 -1.53 28.91 10.03
C PRO A 86 -0.58 30.09 9.72
N ASP A 87 -0.11 30.80 10.74
CA ASP A 87 0.83 31.92 10.60
C ASP A 87 2.19 31.64 11.29
N ALA A 88 2.36 30.47 11.91
CA ALA A 88 3.58 30.14 12.67
C ALA A 88 4.75 29.67 11.79
N HIS A 89 4.45 29.22 10.56
CA HIS A 89 5.42 28.61 9.64
C HIS A 89 5.22 29.16 8.22
N PRO A 90 6.23 29.08 7.33
CA PRO A 90 6.03 29.38 5.92
C PRO A 90 4.93 28.53 5.29
N ASP A 91 4.17 29.12 4.35
CA ASP A 91 3.24 28.37 3.53
C ASP A 91 3.97 27.29 2.71
N ILE A 92 3.26 26.19 2.45
CA ILE A 92 3.65 25.18 1.47
C ILE A 92 2.68 25.23 0.28
N GLU A 93 3.04 24.54 -0.80
CA GLU A 93 2.20 24.40 -1.98
C GLU A 93 1.68 22.97 -2.09
N VAL A 94 0.38 22.84 -2.34
CA VAL A 94 -0.27 21.58 -2.73
C VAL A 94 -0.62 21.68 -4.21
N ALA A 95 -0.18 20.69 -4.99
CA ALA A 95 -0.53 20.60 -6.39
C ALA A 95 -1.92 19.95 -6.55
N ILE A 96 -2.77 20.59 -7.35
CA ILE A 96 -4.12 20.13 -7.67
C ILE A 96 -4.33 20.08 -9.18
N SER A 97 -5.20 19.18 -9.61
CA SER A 97 -5.75 19.13 -10.96
C SER A 97 -7.27 19.27 -10.91
N TYR A 98 -7.87 19.82 -11.96
CA TYR A 98 -9.30 20.02 -12.06
C TYR A 98 -9.79 19.81 -13.49
N SER A 99 -10.79 18.95 -13.65
CA SER A 99 -11.54 18.76 -14.89
C SER A 99 -13.00 19.08 -14.62
N LYS A 100 -13.55 20.05 -15.35
CA LYS A 100 -14.96 20.41 -15.24
C LYS A 100 -15.84 19.31 -15.84
N ALA A 101 -16.95 19.00 -15.19
CA ALA A 101 -17.95 18.07 -15.72
C ALA A 101 -18.43 18.52 -17.12
N THR A 102 -18.57 17.57 -18.04
CA THR A 102 -19.15 17.84 -19.38
C THR A 102 -20.67 17.89 -19.35
N GLY A 103 -21.30 17.29 -18.34
CA GLY A 103 -22.73 17.28 -18.10
C GLY A 103 -23.15 18.10 -16.87
N THR A 104 -24.26 17.71 -16.25
CA THR A 104 -24.69 18.32 -14.97
C THR A 104 -23.93 17.67 -13.82
N SER A 105 -23.02 18.44 -13.21
CA SER A 105 -22.21 17.99 -12.07
C SER A 105 -23.08 17.59 -10.87
N LYS A 106 -22.86 16.38 -10.36
CA LYS A 106 -23.37 15.82 -9.10
C LYS A 106 -22.49 16.20 -7.91
N GLY A 107 -21.41 16.94 -8.14
CA GLY A 107 -20.50 17.43 -7.12
C GLY A 107 -19.03 17.23 -7.50
N LEU A 108 -18.16 17.45 -6.51
CA LEU A 108 -16.72 17.28 -6.64
C LEU A 108 -16.33 15.83 -6.34
N MET A 109 -15.57 15.19 -7.24
CA MET A 109 -15.04 13.84 -7.07
C MET A 109 -13.52 13.91 -7.01
N ALA A 110 -12.98 13.58 -5.84
CA ALA A 110 -11.56 13.42 -5.62
C ALA A 110 -11.17 11.93 -5.64
N SER A 111 -9.88 11.66 -5.84
CA SER A 111 -9.33 10.32 -5.66
C SER A 111 -7.95 10.38 -5.02
N ASN A 112 -7.55 9.29 -4.38
CA ASN A 112 -6.19 9.14 -3.86
C ASN A 112 -5.68 7.70 -4.09
N PRO A 113 -4.49 7.51 -4.68
CA PRO A 113 -3.97 6.18 -5.00
C PRO A 113 -3.42 5.42 -3.79
N GLY A 114 -3.25 6.09 -2.66
CA GLY A 114 -2.63 5.53 -1.47
C GLY A 114 -1.11 5.75 -1.39
N GLY A 115 -0.38 4.70 -1.02
CA GLY A 115 1.02 4.75 -0.61
C GLY A 115 1.21 4.40 0.88
N PRO A 116 1.25 5.36 1.83
CA PRO A 116 1.19 6.82 1.68
C PRO A 116 2.29 7.40 0.79
N GLY A 117 2.06 8.61 0.25
CA GLY A 117 2.99 9.25 -0.66
C GLY A 117 2.87 8.74 -2.10
N GLY A 118 1.67 8.51 -2.61
CA GLY A 118 1.41 8.35 -4.04
C GLY A 118 0.95 9.66 -4.69
N ALA A 119 1.41 9.95 -5.91
CA ALA A 119 0.98 11.13 -6.67
C ALA A 119 -0.44 10.90 -7.22
N GLY A 120 -1.37 11.77 -6.85
CA GLY A 120 -2.80 11.65 -7.17
C GLY A 120 -3.29 12.63 -8.23
N LEU A 121 -2.44 13.53 -8.74
CA LEU A 121 -2.83 14.56 -9.71
C LEU A 121 -3.58 14.03 -10.94
N ASN A 122 -3.15 12.91 -11.51
CA ASN A 122 -3.76 12.36 -12.73
C ASN A 122 -4.89 11.35 -12.45
N LEU A 123 -5.03 10.88 -11.20
CA LEU A 123 -5.81 9.68 -10.91
C LEU A 123 -7.29 9.86 -11.25
N SER A 124 -7.92 10.97 -10.85
CA SER A 124 -9.35 11.18 -11.13
C SER A 124 -9.65 11.21 -12.63
N ALA A 125 -8.78 11.81 -13.43
CA ALA A 125 -8.92 11.82 -14.89
C ALA A 125 -8.64 10.44 -15.51
N ALA A 126 -7.68 9.68 -14.97
CA ALA A 126 -7.37 8.32 -15.42
C ALA A 126 -8.51 7.33 -15.10
N LEU A 127 -9.10 7.40 -13.90
CA LEU A 127 -10.29 6.61 -13.57
C LEU A 127 -11.45 6.93 -14.53
N ALA A 128 -11.57 8.19 -14.94
CA ALA A 128 -12.58 8.63 -15.88
C ALA A 128 -12.32 8.18 -17.34
N THR A 129 -11.12 7.72 -17.71
CA THR A 129 -10.93 7.05 -19.01
C THR A 129 -11.49 5.63 -19.01
N GLU A 130 -11.44 4.95 -17.87
CA GLU A 130 -12.05 3.61 -17.68
C GLU A 130 -13.56 3.69 -17.43
N LYS A 131 -14.00 4.72 -16.70
CA LYS A 131 -15.42 5.05 -16.48
C LYS A 131 -15.75 6.46 -16.96
N PRO A 132 -15.99 6.65 -18.27
CA PRO A 132 -16.29 7.96 -18.87
C PRO A 132 -17.44 8.74 -18.22
N GLN A 133 -18.38 8.06 -17.56
CA GLN A 133 -19.47 8.73 -16.82
C GLN A 133 -18.94 9.64 -15.69
N LEU A 134 -17.74 9.40 -15.16
CA LEU A 134 -17.09 10.33 -14.22
C LEU A 134 -16.89 11.72 -14.83
N PHE A 135 -16.49 11.82 -16.11
CA PHE A 135 -16.34 13.10 -16.80
C PHE A 135 -17.66 13.83 -17.01
N SER A 136 -18.79 13.12 -17.16
CA SER A 136 -20.10 13.75 -17.36
C SER A 136 -20.75 14.17 -16.05
N ASP A 137 -20.59 13.36 -15.00
CA ASP A 137 -21.39 13.46 -13.79
C ASP A 137 -20.68 14.19 -12.65
N PHE A 138 -19.36 14.40 -12.71
CA PHE A 138 -18.62 15.04 -11.63
C PHE A 138 -17.61 16.05 -12.14
N ASP A 139 -17.42 17.10 -11.35
CA ASP A 139 -16.19 17.87 -11.43
C ASP A 139 -15.09 17.01 -10.79
N LEU A 140 -14.04 16.71 -11.56
CA LEU A 140 -12.95 15.85 -11.11
C LEU A 140 -11.85 16.70 -10.52
N VAL A 141 -11.34 16.31 -9.36
CA VAL A 141 -10.16 16.91 -8.75
C VAL A 141 -9.13 15.82 -8.43
N GLY A 142 -7.89 16.03 -8.83
CA GLY A 142 -6.74 15.26 -8.36
C GLY A 142 -5.89 16.14 -7.45
N PHE A 143 -5.14 15.54 -6.54
CA PHE A 143 -4.17 16.26 -5.73
C PHE A 143 -2.99 15.37 -5.39
N ASP A 144 -1.81 15.97 -5.28
CA ASP A 144 -0.66 15.32 -4.66
C ASP A 144 -0.61 15.69 -3.18
N PRO A 145 -0.62 14.72 -2.24
CA PRO A 145 -0.51 15.03 -0.82
C PRO A 145 0.73 15.87 -0.51
N ARG A 146 0.66 16.70 0.53
CA ARG A 146 1.81 17.45 1.06
C ARG A 146 3.02 16.52 1.25
N GLY A 147 4.18 16.99 0.84
CA GLY A 147 5.43 16.24 0.91
C GLY A 147 5.72 15.37 -0.31
N PHE A 148 4.77 15.17 -1.24
CA PHE A 148 4.92 14.24 -2.36
C PHE A 148 4.55 14.86 -3.73
N GLY A 149 5.01 14.24 -4.82
CA GLY A 149 4.61 14.60 -6.19
C GLY A 149 5.04 16.00 -6.58
N GLN A 150 4.12 16.79 -7.15
CA GLN A 150 4.36 18.19 -7.52
C GLN A 150 4.06 19.19 -6.39
N SER A 151 3.54 18.73 -5.25
CA SER A 151 3.43 19.53 -4.02
C SER A 151 4.82 19.83 -3.44
N THR A 152 4.94 20.72 -2.45
CA THR A 152 6.21 21.00 -1.77
C THR A 152 6.80 19.70 -1.23
N PRO A 153 7.95 19.22 -1.76
CA PRO A 153 8.44 17.89 -1.47
C PRO A 153 9.13 17.84 -0.11
N LEU A 154 8.91 16.77 0.64
CA LEU A 154 9.74 16.48 1.81
C LEU A 154 11.10 15.94 1.33
N GLN A 155 12.16 16.57 1.80
CA GLN A 155 13.53 16.21 1.45
C GLN A 155 14.17 15.48 2.63
N CYS A 156 14.35 14.16 2.52
CA CYS A 156 15.03 13.34 3.51
C CYS A 156 16.53 13.26 3.18
N ILE A 157 17.25 14.36 3.35
CA ILE A 157 18.62 14.49 2.87
C ILE A 157 19.63 13.96 3.89
N THR A 158 20.56 13.14 3.40
CA THR A 158 21.82 12.77 4.07
C THR A 158 23.01 13.05 3.13
N THR A 159 24.22 12.69 3.53
CA THR A 159 25.42 12.74 2.67
C THR A 159 25.79 11.36 2.13
N ALA A 160 26.46 11.33 0.97
CA ALA A 160 27.01 10.10 0.42
C ALA A 160 27.97 9.41 1.40
N GLU A 161 28.80 10.17 2.11
CA GLU A 161 29.68 9.65 3.15
C GLU A 161 28.90 8.97 4.29
N ALA A 162 27.88 9.62 4.84
CA ALA A 162 27.08 9.05 5.93
C ALA A 162 26.36 7.77 5.52
N LEU A 163 25.86 7.71 4.28
CA LEU A 163 25.20 6.52 3.74
C LEU A 163 26.21 5.38 3.47
N ASN A 164 27.36 5.69 2.88
CA ASN A 164 28.42 4.72 2.58
C ASN A 164 29.11 4.19 3.84
N ALA A 165 29.05 4.93 4.96
CA ALA A 165 29.56 4.49 6.26
C ALA A 165 28.65 3.47 6.96
N LEU A 166 27.41 3.27 6.50
CA LEU A 166 26.52 2.26 7.08
C LEU A 166 27.05 0.84 6.83
N PRO A 167 26.89 -0.08 7.79
CA PRO A 167 27.17 -1.49 7.52
C PRO A 167 26.24 -2.01 6.42
N VAL A 168 26.68 -3.08 5.74
CA VAL A 168 25.90 -3.80 4.73
C VAL A 168 25.74 -5.27 5.13
N THR A 169 24.62 -5.88 4.72
CA THR A 169 24.35 -7.31 4.91
C THR A 169 24.17 -7.98 3.55
N PRO A 170 24.68 -9.20 3.31
CA PRO A 170 24.48 -9.89 2.03
C PRO A 170 23.00 -10.14 1.71
N ASP A 171 22.19 -10.38 2.74
CA ASP A 171 20.75 -10.57 2.64
C ASP A 171 20.10 -10.27 3.99
N TYR A 172 18.96 -9.56 3.98
CA TYR A 172 18.22 -9.25 5.22
C TYR A 172 17.48 -10.47 5.78
N LYS A 173 17.27 -11.51 4.97
CA LYS A 173 16.59 -12.74 5.37
C LYS A 173 17.44 -13.61 6.30
N GLU A 174 18.75 -13.38 6.39
CA GLU A 174 19.64 -14.15 7.27
C GLU A 174 19.41 -13.86 8.76
N ARG A 175 18.86 -12.69 9.10
CA ARG A 175 18.55 -12.27 10.49
C ARG A 175 19.73 -12.45 11.46
N THR A 176 20.95 -12.18 11.00
CA THR A 176 22.17 -12.27 11.84
C THR A 176 22.32 -11.03 12.72
N LYS A 177 23.27 -11.05 13.66
CA LYS A 177 23.66 -9.85 14.42
C LYS A 177 24.07 -8.69 13.50
N LEU A 178 24.76 -8.99 12.39
CA LEU A 178 25.12 -7.98 11.39
C LEU A 178 23.86 -7.41 10.72
N THR A 179 22.94 -8.28 10.28
CA THR A 179 21.66 -7.85 9.70
C THR A 179 20.89 -6.93 10.65
N HIS A 180 20.84 -7.26 11.94
CA HIS A 180 20.19 -6.43 12.96
C HIS A 180 20.88 -5.07 13.12
N GLN A 181 22.21 -5.01 13.12
CA GLN A 181 22.96 -3.75 13.15
C GLN A 181 22.67 -2.87 11.93
N VAL A 182 22.58 -3.47 10.75
CA VAL A 182 22.23 -2.78 9.49
C VAL A 182 20.85 -2.15 9.58
N GLU A 183 19.82 -2.92 9.96
CA GLU A 183 18.45 -2.40 10.05
C GLU A 183 18.33 -1.24 11.05
N VAL A 184 19.00 -1.34 12.20
CA VAL A 184 19.02 -0.28 13.22
C VAL A 184 19.69 0.98 12.69
N ALA A 185 20.85 0.86 12.02
CA ALA A 185 21.61 1.99 11.52
C ALA A 185 20.89 2.69 10.36
N GLU A 186 20.30 1.93 9.45
CA GLU A 186 19.48 2.43 8.33
C GLU A 186 18.25 3.18 8.83
N ALA A 187 17.49 2.58 9.75
CA ALA A 187 16.31 3.20 10.33
C ALA A 187 16.63 4.51 11.03
N LYS A 188 17.73 4.56 11.78
CA LYS A 188 18.18 5.78 12.44
C LYS A 188 18.57 6.87 11.44
N LEU A 189 19.35 6.53 10.42
CA LEU A 189 19.77 7.50 9.40
C LEU A 189 18.56 8.09 8.66
N GLN A 190 17.58 7.26 8.30
CA GLN A 190 16.33 7.71 7.68
C GLN A 190 15.52 8.64 8.58
N ALA A 191 15.38 8.30 9.87
CA ALA A 191 14.68 9.14 10.83
C ALA A 191 15.35 10.52 10.98
N ASP A 192 16.67 10.53 11.16
CA ASP A 192 17.44 11.77 11.31
C ASP A 192 17.34 12.64 10.04
N ALA A 193 17.42 12.03 8.84
CA ALA A 193 17.32 12.72 7.56
C ALA A 193 15.93 13.32 7.30
N CYS A 194 14.85 12.56 7.51
CA CYS A 194 13.49 13.05 7.27
C CYS A 194 13.01 14.02 8.36
N ALA A 195 13.60 13.95 9.56
CA ALA A 195 13.31 14.88 10.66
C ALA A 195 14.24 16.10 10.67
N ALA A 196 15.13 16.25 9.68
CA ALA A 196 16.11 17.33 9.62
C ALA A 196 15.48 18.73 9.54
N THR A 197 14.28 18.82 8.96
CA THR A 197 13.48 20.06 8.93
C THR A 197 12.21 19.91 9.77
N GLU A 198 11.62 21.04 10.17
CA GLU A 198 10.33 21.05 10.85
C GLU A 198 9.19 20.50 9.97
N TYR A 199 9.33 20.60 8.64
CA TYR A 199 8.29 20.16 7.71
C TYR A 199 7.98 18.67 7.84
N GLY A 200 8.99 17.85 8.20
CA GLY A 200 8.81 16.41 8.42
C GLY A 200 7.71 16.08 9.44
N GLN A 201 7.46 16.92 10.44
CA GLN A 201 6.40 16.69 11.44
C GLN A 201 4.98 16.93 10.88
N PHE A 202 4.86 17.75 9.83
CA PHE A 202 3.59 18.17 9.25
C PHE A 202 3.22 17.39 7.98
N VAL A 203 4.05 16.44 7.57
CA VAL A 203 3.75 15.46 6.52
C VAL A 203 3.02 14.28 7.18
N SER A 204 1.73 14.46 7.40
CA SER A 204 0.85 13.52 8.12
C SER A 204 -0.53 13.40 7.46
N SER A 205 -1.27 12.34 7.79
CA SER A 205 -2.66 12.15 7.37
C SER A 205 -3.56 13.29 7.84
N GLN A 206 -3.37 13.76 9.08
CA GLN A 206 -4.15 14.84 9.66
C GLN A 206 -4.12 16.10 8.79
N GLN A 207 -2.89 16.54 8.50
CA GLN A 207 -2.68 17.77 7.77
C GLN A 207 -3.09 17.62 6.30
N THR A 208 -2.93 16.41 5.73
CA THR A 208 -3.46 16.08 4.40
C THR A 208 -5.00 16.13 4.36
N VAL A 209 -5.69 15.66 5.39
CA VAL A 209 -7.16 15.73 5.49
C VAL A 209 -7.64 17.18 5.57
N TYR A 210 -6.89 18.06 6.23
CA TYR A 210 -7.16 19.48 6.22
C TYR A 210 -6.94 20.11 4.84
N ASP A 211 -5.91 19.67 4.10
CA ASP A 211 -5.73 20.07 2.69
C ASP A 211 -6.91 19.61 1.82
N MET A 212 -7.41 18.39 2.01
CA MET A 212 -8.59 17.88 1.30
C MET A 212 -9.83 18.75 1.56
N GLU A 213 -10.08 19.15 2.81
CA GLU A 213 -11.19 20.03 3.15
C GLU A 213 -11.01 21.44 2.59
N PHE A 214 -9.78 21.96 2.61
CA PHE A 214 -9.44 23.21 1.95
C PHE A 214 -9.73 23.15 0.45
N ILE A 215 -9.30 22.10 -0.25
CA ILE A 215 -9.56 21.93 -1.69
C ILE A 215 -11.07 21.89 -1.98
N ARG A 216 -11.86 21.16 -1.16
CA ARG A 216 -13.33 21.16 -1.27
C ARG A 216 -13.91 22.57 -1.12
N ALA A 217 -13.46 23.32 -0.12
CA ALA A 217 -13.93 24.67 0.16
C ALA A 217 -13.52 25.67 -0.93
N LEU A 218 -12.27 25.60 -1.40
CA LEU A 218 -11.71 26.42 -2.47
C LEU A 218 -12.51 26.27 -3.77
N LEU A 219 -12.86 25.03 -4.11
CA LEU A 219 -13.71 24.70 -5.27
C LEU A 219 -15.21 24.86 -4.99
N LYS A 220 -15.58 25.39 -3.82
CA LYS A 220 -16.96 25.73 -3.42
C LYS A 220 -17.94 24.54 -3.49
N ALA A 221 -17.45 23.32 -3.33
CA ALA A 221 -18.26 22.12 -3.41
C ALA A 221 -18.98 21.87 -2.08
N ARG A 222 -20.27 21.52 -2.06
CA ARG A 222 -21.01 21.29 -0.79
C ARG A 222 -20.43 20.12 0.02
N GLN A 223 -20.10 19.04 -0.67
CA GLN A 223 -19.53 17.80 -0.13
C GLN A 223 -18.40 17.34 -1.05
N LEU A 224 -17.47 16.58 -0.48
CA LEU A 224 -16.46 15.83 -1.20
C LEU A 224 -17.01 14.45 -1.52
N ASN A 225 -16.96 14.00 -2.78
CA ASN A 225 -17.03 12.58 -3.10
C ASN A 225 -15.60 12.08 -3.31
N PHE A 226 -15.35 10.81 -3.01
CA PHE A 226 -13.99 10.31 -2.91
C PHE A 226 -13.88 8.84 -3.29
N ILE A 227 -12.85 8.52 -4.08
CA ILE A 227 -12.40 7.15 -4.32
C ILE A 227 -10.98 7.03 -3.76
N GLY A 228 -10.86 6.38 -2.61
CA GLY A 228 -9.59 6.18 -1.93
C GLY A 228 -9.13 4.74 -2.04
N TYR A 229 -7.94 4.52 -2.59
CA TYR A 229 -7.31 3.20 -2.66
C TYR A 229 -6.27 3.06 -1.56
N SER A 230 -6.14 1.89 -0.94
CA SER A 230 -5.00 1.60 -0.05
C SER A 230 -4.94 2.62 1.09
N TYR A 231 -3.82 3.31 1.30
CA TYR A 231 -3.74 4.46 2.23
C TYR A 231 -4.77 5.58 1.98
N GLY A 232 -5.29 5.74 0.76
CA GLY A 232 -6.44 6.59 0.50
C GLY A 232 -7.65 6.23 1.37
N THR A 233 -7.84 4.96 1.74
CA THR A 233 -8.89 4.54 2.68
C THR A 233 -8.68 5.10 4.09
N TRP A 234 -7.42 5.23 4.52
CA TRP A 234 -7.04 5.88 5.77
C TRP A 234 -7.41 7.36 5.76
N LEU A 235 -7.06 8.08 4.70
CA LEU A 235 -7.49 9.47 4.50
C LEU A 235 -9.01 9.60 4.47
N GLY A 236 -9.71 8.66 3.83
CA GLY A 236 -11.17 8.62 3.76
C GLY A 236 -11.82 8.48 5.15
N GLY A 237 -11.34 7.54 5.97
CA GLY A 237 -11.78 7.35 7.35
C GLY A 237 -11.53 8.60 8.21
N TRP A 238 -10.32 9.17 8.12
CA TRP A 238 -9.95 10.37 8.87
C TRP A 238 -10.76 11.61 8.46
N TYR A 239 -11.04 11.78 7.16
CA TYR A 239 -11.89 12.85 6.67
C TYR A 239 -13.34 12.67 7.16
N ALA A 240 -13.85 11.43 7.18
CA ALA A 240 -15.19 11.15 7.66
C ALA A 240 -15.37 11.35 9.18
N ASP A 241 -14.33 11.10 9.95
CA ASP A 241 -14.27 11.48 11.36
C ASP A 241 -14.22 13.01 11.55
N THR A 242 -13.31 13.67 10.82
CA THR A 242 -13.01 15.09 11.06
C THR A 242 -14.09 16.03 10.48
N TYR A 243 -14.70 15.67 9.35
CA TYR A 243 -15.65 16.50 8.60
C TYR A 243 -16.93 15.74 8.20
N PRO A 244 -17.67 15.13 9.14
CA PRO A 244 -18.73 14.17 8.82
C PRO A 244 -19.83 14.72 7.92
N SER A 245 -20.21 15.99 8.10
CA SER A 245 -21.22 16.67 7.27
C SER A 245 -20.77 16.95 5.82
N LYS A 246 -19.47 16.88 5.55
CA LYS A 246 -18.84 17.19 4.25
C LYS A 246 -18.59 15.95 3.40
N VAL A 247 -18.78 14.75 3.97
CA VAL A 247 -18.67 13.49 3.25
C VAL A 247 -19.85 13.32 2.29
N GLY A 248 -19.55 13.01 1.04
CA GLY A 248 -20.47 12.60 -0.01
C GLY A 248 -20.39 11.10 -0.26
N ARG A 249 -20.16 10.71 -1.51
CA ARG A 249 -20.02 9.30 -1.93
C ARG A 249 -18.56 8.87 -1.79
N PHE A 250 -18.25 8.14 -0.72
CA PHE A 250 -16.91 7.62 -0.44
C PHE A 250 -16.83 6.12 -0.75
N VAL A 251 -16.05 5.76 -1.77
CA VAL A 251 -15.62 4.38 -2.02
C VAL A 251 -14.22 4.24 -1.45
N LEU A 252 -14.08 3.35 -0.47
CA LEU A 252 -12.83 2.98 0.15
C LEU A 252 -12.48 1.58 -0.35
N ASP A 253 -11.42 1.47 -1.13
CA ASP A 253 -11.06 0.28 -1.87
C ASP A 253 -9.68 -0.23 -1.44
N SER A 254 -9.54 -1.55 -1.24
CA SER A 254 -8.34 -2.17 -0.68
C SER A 254 -7.95 -1.51 0.63
N ASN A 255 -8.70 -1.85 1.67
CA ASN A 255 -8.81 -1.03 2.87
C ASN A 255 -7.68 -1.32 3.84
N MET A 256 -6.94 -0.26 4.19
CA MET A 256 -6.16 -0.26 5.41
C MET A 256 -7.09 -0.36 6.62
N ASP A 257 -6.56 -0.89 7.70
CA ASP A 257 -7.20 -0.77 9.00
C ASP A 257 -7.00 0.61 9.62
N TRP A 258 -7.86 1.54 9.22
CA TRP A 258 -7.83 2.92 9.69
C TRP A 258 -8.46 3.14 11.07
N THR A 259 -8.89 2.08 11.76
CA THR A 259 -9.40 2.14 13.14
C THR A 259 -8.34 1.79 14.19
N HIS A 260 -7.15 1.39 13.75
CA HIS A 260 -6.06 0.87 14.58
C HIS A 260 -4.71 1.48 14.17
N THR A 261 -3.65 1.13 14.89
CA THR A 261 -2.31 1.72 14.68
C THR A 261 -1.70 1.36 13.32
N GLN A 262 -0.82 2.22 12.80
CA GLN A 262 -0.06 1.92 11.58
C GLN A 262 0.84 0.69 11.76
N TRP A 263 1.35 0.43 12.97
CA TRP A 263 2.08 -0.81 13.27
C TRP A 263 1.21 -2.05 13.05
N GLN A 264 -0.04 -2.05 13.53
CA GLN A 264 -0.97 -3.17 13.33
C GLN A 264 -1.30 -3.39 11.86
N ASN A 265 -1.31 -2.33 11.05
CA ASN A 265 -1.49 -2.41 9.60
C ASN A 265 -0.32 -3.12 8.93
N VAL A 266 0.89 -2.57 9.04
CA VAL A 266 2.07 -3.11 8.35
C VAL A 266 2.44 -4.52 8.82
N ASN A 267 2.01 -4.91 10.03
CA ASN A 267 2.26 -6.24 10.56
C ASN A 267 1.39 -7.34 9.89
N PHE A 268 0.42 -6.97 9.04
CA PHE A 268 -0.29 -7.91 8.19
C PHE A 268 0.45 -8.25 6.89
N ASP A 269 1.27 -7.34 6.36
CA ASP A 269 1.91 -7.48 5.04
C ASP A 269 2.64 -8.81 4.84
N PRO A 270 3.40 -9.35 5.83
CA PRO A 270 4.07 -10.64 5.68
C PRO A 270 3.11 -11.80 5.43
N PHE A 271 1.98 -11.78 6.13
CA PHE A 271 0.96 -12.81 6.04
C PHE A 271 0.22 -12.73 4.72
N SER A 272 -0.31 -11.56 4.36
CA SER A 272 -1.10 -11.38 3.15
C SER A 272 -0.26 -11.59 1.88
N GLY A 273 0.96 -11.05 1.85
CA GLY A 273 1.90 -11.25 0.76
C GLY A 273 2.26 -12.72 0.55
N GLN A 274 2.58 -13.44 1.63
CA GLN A 274 2.88 -14.86 1.53
C GLN A 274 1.64 -15.68 1.15
N ARG A 275 0.46 -15.36 1.69
CA ARG A 275 -0.80 -16.00 1.32
C ARG A 275 -1.00 -15.92 -0.19
N ARG A 276 -1.00 -14.71 -0.77
CA ARG A 276 -1.19 -14.49 -2.21
C ARG A 276 -0.16 -15.24 -3.07
N ARG A 277 1.11 -15.29 -2.65
CA ARG A 277 2.16 -16.06 -3.36
C ARG A 277 1.88 -17.56 -3.32
N ASP A 278 1.62 -18.10 -2.14
CA ASP A 278 1.55 -19.55 -1.89
C ASP A 278 0.23 -20.16 -2.37
N THR A 279 -0.86 -19.40 -2.34
CA THR A 279 -2.19 -19.89 -2.75
C THR A 279 -2.53 -19.60 -4.20
N GLN A 280 -1.93 -18.57 -4.82
CA GLN A 280 -2.25 -18.21 -6.21
C GLN A 280 -1.04 -18.18 -7.13
N LEU A 281 -0.01 -17.38 -6.86
CA LEU A 281 1.10 -17.23 -7.84
C LEU A 281 1.80 -18.57 -8.14
N PHE A 282 2.26 -19.28 -7.11
CA PHE A 282 3.01 -20.53 -7.32
C PHE A 282 2.14 -21.68 -7.86
N PRO A 283 0.88 -21.85 -7.39
CA PRO A 283 -0.07 -22.74 -8.05
C PRO A 283 -0.37 -22.36 -9.51
N TRP A 284 -0.50 -21.08 -9.83
CA TRP A 284 -0.69 -20.61 -11.20
C TRP A 284 0.52 -20.99 -12.08
N ILE A 285 1.76 -20.73 -11.63
CA ILE A 285 2.98 -21.13 -12.36
C ILE A 285 2.99 -22.65 -12.60
N ALA A 286 2.66 -23.43 -11.56
CA ALA A 286 2.65 -24.89 -11.65
C ALA A 286 1.61 -25.43 -12.66
N ARG A 287 0.43 -24.80 -12.73
CA ARG A 287 -0.62 -25.16 -13.71
C ARG A 287 -0.24 -24.81 -15.14
N HIS A 288 0.62 -23.81 -15.33
CA HIS A 288 1.14 -23.37 -16.63
C HIS A 288 2.51 -23.98 -16.97
N ALA A 289 2.88 -25.11 -16.36
CA ALA A 289 4.20 -25.72 -16.56
C ALA A 289 4.43 -26.32 -17.96
N ASP A 290 3.39 -26.40 -18.79
CA ASP A 290 3.48 -26.68 -20.24
C ASP A 290 3.84 -25.43 -21.05
N GLN A 291 3.51 -24.24 -20.53
CA GLN A 291 3.78 -22.93 -21.12
C GLN A 291 5.00 -22.23 -20.50
N ILE A 292 5.48 -22.71 -19.35
CA ILE A 292 6.62 -22.15 -18.60
C ILE A 292 7.67 -23.25 -18.40
N SER A 293 8.81 -23.12 -19.08
CA SER A 293 9.89 -24.09 -18.96
C SER A 293 10.73 -23.89 -17.69
N GLY A 294 10.98 -24.97 -16.94
CA GLY A 294 12.05 -25.07 -15.93
C GLY A 294 11.76 -24.56 -14.51
N LEU A 295 10.50 -24.25 -14.16
CA LEU A 295 10.11 -23.90 -12.78
C LEU A 295 9.46 -25.04 -11.98
N GLY A 296 8.93 -26.06 -12.66
CA GLY A 296 8.29 -27.22 -12.03
C GLY A 296 6.79 -27.29 -12.30
N LYS A 297 6.19 -28.45 -12.01
CA LYS A 297 4.77 -28.78 -12.30
C LYS A 297 3.89 -28.80 -11.05
N THR A 298 4.45 -28.47 -9.89
CA THR A 298 3.74 -28.43 -8.61
C THR A 298 4.16 -27.17 -7.84
N PRO A 299 3.29 -26.60 -6.98
CA PRO A 299 3.66 -25.44 -6.16
C PRO A 299 4.92 -25.68 -5.32
N ALA A 300 5.10 -26.90 -4.81
CA ALA A 300 6.28 -27.29 -4.03
C ALA A 300 7.58 -27.27 -4.87
N GLN A 301 7.52 -27.67 -6.14
CA GLN A 301 8.67 -27.58 -7.05
C GLN A 301 9.01 -26.12 -7.39
N VAL A 302 8.00 -25.28 -7.63
CA VAL A 302 8.19 -23.84 -7.88
C VAL A 302 8.83 -23.17 -6.66
N LEU A 303 8.32 -23.45 -5.46
CA LEU A 303 8.90 -22.96 -4.21
C LEU A 303 10.33 -23.44 -4.00
N ALA A 304 10.63 -24.72 -4.24
CA ALA A 304 11.98 -25.26 -4.12
C ALA A 304 12.94 -24.58 -5.11
N LYS A 305 12.49 -24.37 -6.35
CA LYS A 305 13.26 -23.68 -7.39
C LYS A 305 13.58 -22.24 -6.98
N TYR A 306 12.57 -21.50 -6.55
CA TYR A 306 12.71 -20.13 -6.06
C TYR A 306 13.65 -20.04 -4.85
N ASN A 307 13.52 -20.94 -3.87
CA ASN A 307 14.43 -20.98 -2.72
C ASN A 307 15.88 -21.33 -3.12
N GLY A 308 16.06 -22.19 -4.11
CA GLY A 308 17.38 -22.50 -4.67
C GLY A 308 18.03 -21.27 -5.31
N ILE A 309 17.29 -20.54 -6.14
CA ILE A 309 17.75 -19.28 -6.75
C ILE A 309 18.16 -18.28 -5.66
N ARG A 310 17.30 -18.10 -4.65
CA ARG A 310 17.58 -17.26 -3.49
C ARG A 310 18.89 -17.63 -2.79
N ALA A 311 19.12 -18.92 -2.53
CA ALA A 311 20.34 -19.39 -1.88
C ALA A 311 21.60 -19.15 -2.74
N SER A 312 21.50 -19.33 -4.07
CA SER A 312 22.58 -19.03 -5.00
C SER A 312 22.93 -17.54 -5.01
N LEU A 313 21.94 -16.65 -5.05
CA LEU A 313 22.17 -15.20 -4.99
C LEU A 313 22.92 -14.79 -3.71
N VAL A 314 22.52 -15.33 -2.54
CA VAL A 314 23.24 -15.07 -1.28
C VAL A 314 24.69 -15.52 -1.36
N THR A 315 24.96 -16.66 -2.00
CA THR A 315 26.31 -17.20 -2.15
C THR A 315 27.16 -16.28 -3.03
N LEU A 316 26.64 -15.85 -4.18
CA LEU A 316 27.33 -14.95 -5.10
C LEU A 316 27.61 -13.58 -4.47
N VAL A 317 26.63 -12.98 -3.77
CA VAL A 317 26.81 -11.70 -3.07
C VAL A 317 27.89 -11.81 -1.99
N LYS A 318 27.93 -12.91 -1.22
CA LYS A 318 28.96 -13.13 -0.21
C LYS A 318 30.36 -13.32 -0.80
N ALA A 319 30.44 -13.87 -2.01
CA ALA A 319 31.70 -14.00 -2.75
C ALA A 319 32.16 -12.68 -3.38
N GLY A 320 31.32 -11.63 -3.38
CA GLY A 320 31.60 -10.37 -4.07
C GLY A 320 31.44 -10.47 -5.59
N GLU A 321 30.78 -11.53 -6.07
CA GLU A 321 30.58 -11.83 -7.50
C GLU A 321 29.28 -11.26 -8.06
N SER A 322 28.40 -10.71 -7.21
CA SER A 322 27.08 -10.23 -7.62
C SER A 322 26.60 -9.05 -6.78
N SER A 323 25.99 -8.07 -7.46
CA SER A 323 25.16 -7.03 -6.84
C SER A 323 23.67 -7.40 -6.85
N VAL A 324 23.30 -8.50 -7.53
CA VAL A 324 21.92 -9.01 -7.62
C VAL A 324 21.58 -9.76 -6.35
N ARG A 325 20.60 -9.24 -5.61
CA ARG A 325 20.30 -9.72 -4.26
C ARG A 325 19.03 -10.55 -4.21
N GLY A 326 19.04 -11.53 -3.31
CA GLY A 326 17.84 -12.30 -3.01
C GLY A 326 16.68 -11.39 -2.58
N ASP A 327 16.90 -10.48 -1.64
CA ASP A 327 15.86 -9.57 -1.13
C ASP A 327 15.27 -8.65 -2.21
N GLY A 328 16.04 -8.33 -3.26
CA GLY A 328 15.53 -7.67 -4.46
C GLY A 328 14.53 -8.52 -5.23
N LEU A 329 14.81 -9.82 -5.40
CA LEU A 329 13.85 -10.76 -6.02
C LEU A 329 12.55 -10.87 -5.21
N ASP A 330 12.62 -10.91 -3.88
CA ASP A 330 11.42 -10.98 -3.03
C ASP A 330 10.59 -9.70 -3.17
N GLY A 331 11.23 -8.53 -3.15
CA GLY A 331 10.59 -7.23 -3.38
C GLY A 331 9.91 -7.16 -4.75
N ASN A 332 10.57 -7.64 -5.80
CA ASN A 332 10.03 -7.71 -7.15
C ASN A 332 8.79 -8.59 -7.24
N ILE A 333 8.84 -9.80 -6.66
CA ILE A 333 7.67 -10.69 -6.62
C ILE A 333 6.55 -10.06 -5.79
N TYR A 334 6.86 -9.49 -4.62
CA TYR A 334 5.85 -8.85 -3.78
C TYR A 334 5.16 -7.68 -4.50
N SER A 335 5.91 -6.84 -5.22
CA SER A 335 5.32 -5.77 -6.03
C SER A 335 4.50 -6.30 -7.21
N ALA A 336 4.92 -7.40 -7.84
CA ALA A 336 4.20 -7.98 -8.95
C ALA A 336 2.86 -8.61 -8.52
N ILE A 337 2.77 -9.25 -7.36
CA ILE A 337 1.53 -9.93 -6.92
C ILE A 337 0.37 -8.98 -6.59
N TYR A 338 0.59 -7.65 -6.60
CA TYR A 338 -0.46 -6.62 -6.47
C TYR A 338 -1.46 -6.65 -7.63
N GLY A 339 -1.12 -7.23 -8.79
CA GLY A 339 -2.02 -7.25 -9.95
C GLY A 339 -2.14 -8.65 -10.55
N ASN A 340 -3.36 -9.05 -10.90
CA ASN A 340 -3.64 -10.36 -11.53
C ASN A 340 -2.82 -10.56 -12.81
N VAL A 341 -2.83 -9.56 -13.72
CA VAL A 341 -2.07 -9.56 -14.98
C VAL A 341 -0.55 -9.61 -14.78
N ARG A 342 -0.05 -9.23 -13.59
CA ARG A 342 1.39 -9.15 -13.29
C ARG A 342 1.97 -10.49 -12.82
N PHE A 343 1.18 -11.58 -12.78
CA PHE A 343 1.70 -12.93 -12.52
C PHE A 343 2.73 -13.37 -13.57
N ILE A 344 2.56 -12.95 -14.83
CA ILE A 344 3.57 -13.15 -15.88
C ILE A 344 4.87 -12.43 -15.52
N ARG A 345 4.80 -11.19 -15.00
CA ARG A 345 5.98 -10.43 -14.56
C ARG A 345 6.68 -11.09 -13.39
N ALA A 346 5.94 -11.52 -12.36
CA ALA A 346 6.51 -12.26 -11.24
C ALA A 346 7.21 -13.56 -11.69
N THR A 347 6.62 -14.25 -12.68
CA THR A 347 7.20 -15.44 -13.30
C THR A 347 8.48 -15.12 -14.05
N MET A 348 8.47 -14.04 -14.85
CA MET A 348 9.67 -13.51 -15.50
C MET A 348 10.76 -13.16 -14.48
N ASP A 349 10.41 -12.55 -13.35
CA ASP A 349 11.39 -12.23 -12.31
C ASP A 349 12.06 -13.49 -11.78
N ILE A 350 11.33 -14.57 -11.54
CA ILE A 350 11.91 -15.87 -11.14
C ILE A 350 12.78 -16.45 -12.28
N LEU A 351 12.33 -16.40 -13.53
CA LEU A 351 13.06 -16.96 -14.68
C LEU A 351 14.36 -16.20 -14.97
N VAL A 352 14.36 -14.87 -14.92
CA VAL A 352 15.55 -14.03 -15.15
C VAL A 352 16.59 -14.32 -14.09
N HIS A 353 16.20 -14.38 -12.83
CA HIS A 353 17.14 -14.72 -11.75
C HIS A 353 17.61 -16.17 -11.84
N ASP A 354 16.77 -17.10 -12.33
CA ASP A 354 17.20 -18.47 -12.62
C ASP A 354 18.23 -18.55 -13.75
N GLU A 355 18.10 -17.74 -14.80
CA GLU A 355 19.09 -17.65 -15.86
C GLU A 355 20.39 -17.00 -15.37
N TYR A 356 20.29 -15.96 -14.54
CA TYR A 356 21.43 -15.28 -13.94
C TYR A 356 22.26 -16.21 -13.03
N VAL A 357 21.64 -16.94 -12.10
CA VAL A 357 22.40 -17.81 -11.17
C VAL A 357 23.04 -19.03 -11.84
N LYS A 358 22.66 -19.38 -13.07
CA LYS A 358 23.30 -20.44 -13.86
C LYS A 358 24.52 -19.97 -14.65
N ASP A 359 24.52 -18.69 -15.03
CA ASP A 359 25.50 -18.06 -15.89
C ASP A 359 25.71 -16.61 -15.43
N PRO A 360 26.28 -16.38 -14.22
CA PRO A 360 26.47 -15.03 -13.71
C PRO A 360 27.40 -14.24 -14.64
N SER A 361 27.07 -12.97 -14.86
CA SER A 361 27.89 -12.06 -15.66
C SER A 361 29.16 -11.62 -14.92
N ASP A 362 30.20 -11.28 -15.70
CA ASP A 362 31.43 -10.68 -15.16
C ASP A 362 31.18 -9.32 -14.49
N SER A 363 30.11 -8.61 -14.89
CA SER A 363 29.68 -7.36 -14.26
C SER A 363 29.05 -7.56 -12.88
N GLY A 364 28.65 -8.79 -12.55
CA GLY A 364 27.88 -9.08 -11.34
C GLY A 364 26.43 -8.59 -11.37
N GLU A 365 25.92 -8.17 -12.54
CA GLU A 365 24.59 -7.60 -12.75
C GLU A 365 23.72 -8.42 -13.74
N ILE A 366 22.40 -8.22 -13.71
CA ILE A 366 21.52 -8.81 -14.73
C ILE A 366 21.73 -8.10 -16.06
N GLU A 367 22.24 -8.84 -17.04
CA GLU A 367 22.40 -8.38 -18.42
C GLU A 367 21.30 -8.89 -19.37
N VAL A 368 21.24 -8.30 -20.57
CA VAL A 368 20.18 -8.54 -21.58
C VAL A 368 20.00 -10.00 -21.96
N GLN A 369 21.08 -10.78 -22.01
CA GLN A 369 21.01 -12.21 -22.36
C GLN A 369 20.22 -13.03 -21.34
N HIS A 370 20.27 -12.69 -20.05
CA HIS A 370 19.48 -13.37 -19.02
C HIS A 370 17.99 -13.12 -19.26
N VAL A 371 17.64 -11.88 -19.59
CA VAL A 371 16.27 -11.45 -19.90
C VAL A 371 15.74 -12.17 -21.13
N ASP A 372 16.53 -12.21 -22.20
CA ASP A 372 16.14 -12.83 -23.46
C ASP A 372 15.97 -14.36 -23.33
N ARG A 373 16.90 -15.03 -22.63
CA ARG A 373 16.80 -16.47 -22.36
C ARG A 373 15.60 -16.79 -21.48
N ALA A 374 15.32 -15.97 -20.47
CA ALA A 374 14.15 -16.12 -19.63
C ALA A 374 12.85 -15.94 -20.43
N TRP A 375 12.80 -14.94 -21.32
CA TRP A 375 11.63 -14.67 -22.15
C TRP A 375 11.31 -15.83 -23.09
N ALA A 376 12.35 -16.45 -23.67
CA ALA A 376 12.22 -17.63 -24.52
C ALA A 376 11.68 -18.88 -23.80
N ARG A 377 11.61 -18.87 -22.45
CA ARG A 377 11.04 -19.95 -21.64
C ARG A 377 9.53 -19.84 -21.44
N LEU A 378 8.90 -18.75 -21.90
CA LEU A 378 7.45 -18.58 -21.95
C LEU A 378 6.90 -18.95 -23.33
N SER A 379 5.71 -19.53 -23.37
CA SER A 379 4.98 -19.74 -24.61
C SER A 379 4.53 -18.41 -25.24
N PRO A 380 4.27 -18.36 -26.56
CA PRO A 380 3.75 -17.16 -27.22
C PRO A 380 2.45 -16.61 -26.59
N GLU A 381 1.59 -17.48 -26.06
CA GLU A 381 0.34 -17.10 -25.40
C GLU A 381 0.59 -16.30 -24.11
N LEU A 382 1.58 -16.71 -23.30
CA LEU A 382 1.95 -15.95 -22.09
C LEU A 382 2.74 -14.68 -22.43
N GLN A 383 3.53 -14.71 -23.51
CA GLN A 383 4.23 -13.54 -24.01
C GLN A 383 3.28 -12.43 -24.46
N ALA A 384 2.04 -12.74 -24.86
CA ALA A 384 1.06 -11.73 -25.28
C ALA A 384 0.65 -10.74 -24.18
N PHE A 385 0.89 -11.06 -22.90
CA PHE A 385 0.55 -10.19 -21.76
C PHE A 385 1.59 -9.10 -21.48
N ASP A 386 2.75 -9.12 -22.14
CA ASP A 386 3.78 -8.08 -21.99
C ASP A 386 4.61 -7.96 -23.28
N THR A 387 5.65 -7.14 -23.26
CA THR A 387 6.60 -7.06 -24.38
C THR A 387 8.02 -7.28 -23.88
N LEU A 388 8.84 -7.94 -24.70
CA LEU A 388 10.26 -8.10 -24.39
C LEU A 388 10.95 -6.75 -24.15
N ALA A 389 10.55 -5.69 -24.87
CA ALA A 389 11.07 -4.34 -24.65
C ALA A 389 10.75 -3.80 -23.25
N ALA A 390 9.52 -3.99 -22.77
CA ALA A 390 9.13 -3.58 -21.43
C ALA A 390 9.84 -4.41 -20.34
N ILE A 391 10.00 -5.73 -20.55
CA ILE A 391 10.77 -6.57 -19.61
C ILE A 391 12.25 -6.15 -19.60
N ARG A 392 12.88 -5.90 -20.74
CA ARG A 392 14.27 -5.40 -20.80
C ARG A 392 14.41 -4.04 -20.11
N ALA A 393 13.48 -3.12 -20.33
CA ALA A 393 13.47 -1.82 -19.66
C ALA A 393 13.32 -1.95 -18.14
N ARG A 394 12.52 -2.92 -17.65
CA ARG A 394 12.38 -3.22 -16.22
C ARG A 394 13.70 -3.60 -15.54
N TYR A 395 14.62 -4.22 -16.27
CA TYR A 395 15.94 -4.60 -15.77
C TYR A 395 17.02 -3.55 -16.07
N GLY A 396 16.67 -2.39 -16.64
CA GLY A 396 17.65 -1.35 -16.99
C GLY A 396 18.63 -1.73 -18.11
N VAL A 397 18.46 -2.89 -18.75
CA VAL A 397 19.40 -3.40 -19.78
C VAL A 397 19.19 -2.79 -21.17
N THR A 398 18.15 -1.97 -21.33
CA THR A 398 17.90 -1.17 -22.53
C THR A 398 17.29 0.17 -22.14
N ALA A 399 17.53 1.22 -22.94
CA ALA A 399 16.81 2.49 -22.80
C ALA A 399 15.29 2.26 -22.84
N ALA A 400 14.57 2.87 -21.92
CA ALA A 400 13.13 2.68 -21.79
C ALA A 400 12.41 3.15 -23.07
N ALA A 401 11.76 2.22 -23.79
CA ALA A 401 10.59 2.60 -24.57
C ALA A 401 9.52 3.02 -23.57
N ALA A 402 8.90 4.19 -23.73
CA ALA A 402 7.80 4.62 -22.88
C ALA A 402 6.66 3.59 -22.96
N ALA A 403 6.64 2.63 -22.03
CA ALA A 403 5.58 1.65 -21.95
C ALA A 403 4.31 2.38 -21.47
N THR A 404 3.23 2.20 -22.23
CA THR A 404 1.95 2.92 -22.07
C THR A 404 1.20 2.58 -20.78
N LEU A 405 1.68 1.61 -20.00
CA LEU A 405 1.33 1.42 -18.59
C LEU A 405 2.61 1.40 -17.77
N ALA A 406 3.03 2.57 -17.28
CA ALA A 406 3.90 2.66 -16.12
C ALA A 406 3.15 2.03 -14.95
N ALA A 407 3.32 0.73 -14.78
CA ALA A 407 2.95 0.05 -13.56
C ALA A 407 3.77 0.68 -12.44
N ALA A 408 3.12 1.34 -11.49
CA ALA A 408 3.77 1.74 -10.25
C ALA A 408 4.46 0.49 -9.66
N GLN A 409 5.80 0.55 -9.58
CA GLN A 409 6.57 -0.33 -8.73
C GLN A 409 6.23 0.06 -7.29
N VAL A 410 6.03 -0.93 -6.44
CA VAL A 410 5.83 -0.69 -5.01
C VAL A 410 7.20 -0.79 -4.37
N ASP A 411 7.78 0.36 -4.03
CA ASP A 411 9.09 0.39 -3.41
C ASP A 411 8.99 -0.03 -1.94
N THR A 412 9.89 -0.92 -1.55
CA THR A 412 10.08 -1.30 -0.15
C THR A 412 11.09 -0.35 0.48
N ALA A 413 11.06 -0.17 1.81
CA ALA A 413 12.08 0.65 2.48
C ALA A 413 13.52 0.20 2.15
N LYS A 414 13.71 -1.10 1.91
CA LYS A 414 14.99 -1.71 1.55
C LYS A 414 15.40 -1.39 0.11
N SER A 415 14.47 -1.36 -0.85
CA SER A 415 14.77 -0.96 -2.24
C SER A 415 15.09 0.53 -2.33
N VAL A 416 14.35 1.38 -1.62
CA VAL A 416 14.65 2.83 -1.57
C VAL A 416 16.07 3.10 -1.03
N LEU A 417 16.50 2.37 0.01
CA LEU A 417 17.87 2.49 0.53
C LEU A 417 18.92 1.93 -0.45
N ALA A 418 18.60 0.89 -1.20
CA ALA A 418 19.48 0.35 -2.24
C ALA A 418 19.70 1.38 -3.35
N ASP A 419 18.64 2.03 -3.84
CA ASP A 419 18.72 3.08 -4.86
C ASP A 419 19.52 4.30 -4.36
N ALA A 420 19.32 4.69 -3.09
CA ALA A 420 20.08 5.75 -2.46
C ALA A 420 21.58 5.39 -2.36
N ARG A 421 21.91 4.13 -2.04
CA ARG A 421 23.31 3.65 -2.02
C ARG A 421 23.94 3.66 -3.41
N GLU A 422 23.20 3.27 -4.45
CA GLU A 422 23.68 3.36 -5.83
C GLU A 422 23.98 4.81 -6.21
N THR A 423 23.12 5.74 -5.82
CA THR A 423 23.32 7.17 -6.01
C THR A 423 24.57 7.65 -5.27
N ALA A 424 24.75 7.25 -4.00
CA ALA A 424 25.93 7.60 -3.21
C ALA A 424 27.23 6.99 -3.74
N ALA A 425 27.20 5.79 -4.33
CA ALA A 425 28.36 5.15 -4.94
C ALA A 425 28.86 5.90 -6.18
N LYS A 426 27.97 6.62 -6.87
CA LYS A 426 28.29 7.47 -8.04
C LYS A 426 28.70 8.90 -7.65
N ALA A 427 28.69 9.24 -6.36
CA ALA A 427 28.99 10.57 -5.89
C ALA A 427 30.46 10.96 -6.12
N THR A 428 30.71 12.23 -6.45
CA THR A 428 32.08 12.75 -6.67
C THR A 428 32.71 13.39 -5.44
N SER A 429 31.96 13.52 -4.34
CA SER A 429 32.47 13.93 -3.02
C SER A 429 31.65 13.32 -1.88
N GLY A 430 32.24 13.19 -0.69
CA GLY A 430 31.56 12.63 0.49
C GLY A 430 30.35 13.45 0.94
N ASP A 431 30.44 14.77 0.85
CA ASP A 431 29.39 15.71 1.25
C ASP A 431 28.22 15.82 0.24
N GLN A 432 28.23 15.05 -0.85
CA GLN A 432 27.14 15.14 -1.83
C GLN A 432 25.80 14.77 -1.19
N PRO A 433 24.76 15.62 -1.35
CA PRO A 433 23.43 15.33 -0.84
C PRO A 433 22.80 14.10 -1.50
N VAL A 434 22.25 13.20 -0.69
CA VAL A 434 21.50 12.03 -1.13
C VAL A 434 20.14 12.05 -0.45
N ASN A 435 19.05 11.98 -1.22
CA ASN A 435 17.70 11.88 -0.67
C ASN A 435 17.34 10.42 -0.44
N LEU A 436 16.97 10.08 0.80
CA LEU A 436 16.62 8.72 1.23
C LEU A 436 15.15 8.33 0.97
N GLY A 437 14.32 9.21 0.41
CA GLY A 437 13.02 8.84 -0.17
C GLY A 437 12.02 8.14 0.76
N ALA A 438 11.90 8.53 2.03
CA ALA A 438 11.08 7.82 3.04
C ALA A 438 9.79 8.57 3.44
N ILE A 439 9.10 9.18 2.47
CA ILE A 439 7.90 10.00 2.70
C ILE A 439 6.73 9.16 3.24
N GLY A 440 6.47 8.00 2.63
CA GLY A 440 5.39 7.11 3.07
C GLY A 440 5.58 6.65 4.52
N THR A 441 6.82 6.32 4.91
CA THR A 441 7.14 5.97 6.30
C THR A 441 7.06 7.18 7.22
N THR A 442 7.47 8.38 6.78
CA THR A 442 7.32 9.63 7.55
C THR A 442 5.86 9.87 7.93
N VAL A 443 4.93 9.75 6.97
CA VAL A 443 3.49 9.84 7.23
C VAL A 443 3.07 8.83 8.30
N ARG A 444 3.45 7.56 8.16
CA ARG A 444 3.11 6.51 9.14
C ARG A 444 3.67 6.80 10.54
N CYS A 445 4.87 7.36 10.65
CA CYS A 445 5.46 7.74 11.93
C CYS A 445 4.72 8.91 12.60
N ASN A 446 4.17 9.83 11.79
CA ASN A 446 3.36 10.95 12.29
C ASN A 446 1.91 10.56 12.59
N ASP A 447 1.37 9.52 11.98
CA ASP A 447 -0.06 9.19 12.08
C ASP A 447 -0.44 8.48 13.39
N THR A 448 0.41 7.58 13.90
CA THR A 448 0.13 6.80 15.12
C THR A 448 1.40 6.53 15.91
N ALA A 449 1.31 6.21 17.20
CA ALA A 449 2.45 5.84 18.02
C ALA A 449 3.12 4.55 17.56
N TRP A 450 4.45 4.58 17.69
CA TRP A 450 5.35 3.48 17.44
C TRP A 450 6.15 3.20 18.72
N ASN A 451 6.50 1.94 18.94
CA ASN A 451 7.45 1.59 19.98
C ASN A 451 8.83 2.22 19.65
N SER A 452 9.51 2.82 20.63
CA SER A 452 10.82 3.43 20.44
C SER A 452 12.00 2.48 20.70
N ASP A 453 11.76 1.25 21.17
CA ASP A 453 12.79 0.23 21.33
C ASP A 453 13.03 -0.49 19.99
N PRO A 454 14.17 -0.30 19.30
CA PRO A 454 14.46 -1.02 18.07
C PRO A 454 14.49 -2.54 18.26
N ASN A 455 14.82 -3.03 19.46
CA ASN A 455 14.85 -4.47 19.73
C ASN A 455 13.47 -5.11 19.71
N PHE A 456 12.40 -4.34 19.96
CA PHE A 456 11.03 -4.82 19.76
C PHE A 456 10.81 -5.26 18.32
N TYR A 457 11.17 -4.41 17.35
CA TYR A 457 11.00 -4.70 15.93
C TYR A 457 11.92 -5.82 15.46
N LEU A 458 13.16 -5.89 15.94
CA LEU A 458 14.06 -7.00 15.62
C LEU A 458 13.44 -8.35 16.03
N ARG A 459 12.87 -8.44 17.24
CA ARG A 459 12.20 -9.66 17.72
C ARG A 459 10.96 -10.00 16.90
N GLU A 460 10.16 -9.01 16.55
CA GLU A 460 8.96 -9.20 15.73
C GLU A 460 9.32 -9.62 14.30
N ALA A 461 10.31 -8.99 13.68
CA ALA A 461 10.83 -9.35 12.36
C ALA A 461 11.39 -10.78 12.36
N ASP A 462 12.15 -11.18 13.38
CA ASP A 462 12.67 -12.54 13.51
C ASP A 462 11.54 -13.56 13.70
N ARG A 463 10.51 -13.21 14.48
CA ARG A 463 9.30 -14.04 14.66
C ARG A 463 8.54 -14.19 13.34
N MET A 464 8.34 -13.10 12.62
CA MET A 464 7.64 -13.10 11.34
C MET A 464 8.44 -13.81 10.26
N ALA A 465 9.77 -13.66 10.19
CA ALA A 465 10.62 -14.36 9.22
C ALA A 465 10.54 -15.90 9.37
N ARG A 466 10.39 -16.41 10.60
CA ARG A 466 10.17 -17.84 10.84
C ARG A 466 8.79 -18.32 10.41
N LYS A 467 7.76 -17.48 10.57
CA LYS A 467 6.38 -17.84 10.24
C LYS A 467 6.06 -17.64 8.76
N TYR A 468 6.59 -16.57 8.18
CA TYR A 468 6.35 -16.09 6.83
C TYR A 468 7.70 -15.87 6.13
N SER A 469 8.26 -16.95 5.58
CA SER A 469 9.59 -16.96 4.96
C SER A 469 9.68 -16.10 3.70
N PHE A 470 8.56 -15.69 3.09
CA PHE A 470 8.57 -14.81 1.92
C PHE A 470 8.94 -13.38 2.27
N PHE A 471 8.22 -12.79 3.23
CA PHE A 471 8.21 -11.35 3.41
C PHE A 471 8.34 -10.93 4.88
N GLY A 472 8.32 -11.88 5.82
CA GLY A 472 8.37 -11.60 7.26
C GLY A 472 9.63 -10.87 7.73
N TYR A 473 10.76 -11.04 7.03
CA TYR A 473 12.00 -10.33 7.34
C TYR A 473 12.05 -8.91 6.75
N MET A 474 11.11 -8.53 5.87
CA MET A 474 11.09 -7.20 5.26
C MET A 474 10.57 -6.13 6.23
N ASN A 475 9.75 -6.53 7.21
CA ASN A 475 9.32 -5.70 8.33
C ASN A 475 10.39 -5.61 9.43
N GLY A 476 11.58 -5.14 9.06
CA GLY A 476 12.69 -4.86 9.99
C GLY A 476 12.42 -3.66 10.90
N VAL A 477 13.47 -3.09 11.48
CA VAL A 477 13.35 -1.87 12.30
C VAL A 477 12.88 -0.69 11.42
N PRO A 478 11.72 -0.07 11.68
CA PRO A 478 11.29 1.11 10.95
C PRO A 478 11.96 2.36 11.51
N MET A 479 12.15 3.40 10.68
CA MET A 479 12.61 4.72 11.14
C MET A 479 11.72 5.31 12.24
N CYS A 480 10.46 4.87 12.36
CA CYS A 480 9.54 5.32 13.40
C CYS A 480 10.02 5.01 14.83
N ALA A 481 10.90 4.01 15.02
CA ALA A 481 11.54 3.75 16.31
C ALA A 481 12.44 4.90 16.79
N PHE A 482 12.91 5.74 15.85
CA PHE A 482 13.80 6.86 16.09
C PHE A 482 13.14 8.22 15.78
N TRP A 483 11.84 8.23 15.49
CA TRP A 483 11.14 9.46 15.14
C TRP A 483 11.01 10.39 16.33
N LYS A 484 11.43 11.65 16.16
CA LYS A 484 11.53 12.62 17.27
C LYS A 484 10.25 13.41 17.53
N TYR A 485 9.31 13.43 16.58
CA TYR A 485 8.08 14.18 16.69
C TYR A 485 6.96 13.32 17.26
N ALA A 486 6.03 13.96 17.99
CA ALA A 486 4.89 13.27 18.55
C ALA A 486 3.89 12.86 17.43
N PRO A 487 3.37 11.62 17.48
CA PRO A 487 2.36 11.17 16.53
C PRO A 487 1.00 11.82 16.82
N GLN A 488 0.12 11.78 15.82
CA GLN A 488 -1.27 12.23 15.87
C GLN A 488 -2.21 11.07 16.23
N ASP A 489 -1.93 10.35 17.32
CA ASP A 489 -2.79 9.25 17.76
C ASP A 489 -4.23 9.71 17.99
N ARG A 490 -5.16 9.11 17.26
CA ARG A 490 -6.59 9.44 17.33
C ARG A 490 -7.43 8.17 17.36
N ASN A 491 -8.56 8.24 18.06
CA ASN A 491 -9.61 7.23 17.96
C ASN A 491 -10.73 7.80 17.10
N LEU A 492 -10.90 7.28 15.90
CA LEU A 492 -11.87 7.82 14.96
C LEU A 492 -13.32 7.58 15.44
N ASP A 493 -14.15 8.63 15.40
CA ASP A 493 -15.58 8.61 15.63
C ASP A 493 -16.32 9.10 14.39
N LEU A 494 -16.92 8.17 13.64
CA LEU A 494 -17.64 8.49 12.40
C LEU A 494 -19.07 9.01 12.64
N LYS A 495 -19.44 9.35 13.88
CA LYS A 495 -20.78 9.83 14.19
C LYS A 495 -21.13 11.08 13.34
N GLY A 496 -22.26 10.97 12.64
CA GLY A 496 -22.77 12.02 11.76
C GLY A 496 -22.30 11.90 10.32
N SER A 497 -21.34 11.02 10.02
CA SER A 497 -20.99 10.70 8.63
C SER A 497 -22.07 9.87 7.95
N PRO A 498 -22.32 10.06 6.64
CA PRO A 498 -23.10 9.14 5.85
C PRO A 498 -22.38 7.79 5.73
N ARG A 499 -23.12 6.76 5.29
CA ARG A 499 -22.50 5.46 5.04
C ARG A 499 -21.57 5.51 3.83
N MET A 500 -20.43 4.86 3.96
CA MET A 500 -19.41 4.71 2.93
C MET A 500 -19.38 3.26 2.41
N LEU A 501 -18.93 3.07 1.17
CA LEU A 501 -18.75 1.75 0.57
C LEU A 501 -17.30 1.30 0.79
N MET A 502 -17.11 0.13 1.39
CA MET A 502 -15.81 -0.54 1.48
C MET A 502 -15.79 -1.72 0.51
N VAL A 503 -14.76 -1.80 -0.34
CA VAL A 503 -14.54 -2.91 -1.28
C VAL A 503 -13.20 -3.57 -0.97
N GLN A 504 -13.17 -4.89 -0.91
CA GLN A 504 -11.99 -5.64 -0.48
C GLN A 504 -11.84 -6.98 -1.20
N GLY A 505 -10.67 -7.21 -1.79
CA GLY A 505 -10.27 -8.55 -2.25
C GLY A 505 -9.82 -9.43 -1.09
N GLU A 506 -10.23 -10.70 -1.09
CA GLU A 506 -9.85 -11.68 -0.08
C GLU A 506 -8.33 -11.87 0.06
N LEU A 507 -7.64 -11.91 -1.06
CA LEU A 507 -6.23 -12.28 -1.19
C LEU A 507 -5.34 -11.07 -1.49
N ASP A 508 -5.83 -9.86 -1.24
CA ASP A 508 -5.07 -8.62 -1.42
C ASP A 508 -3.76 -8.68 -0.58
N PRO A 509 -2.58 -8.60 -1.24
CA PRO A 509 -1.29 -8.78 -0.57
C PRO A 509 -0.85 -7.55 0.24
N ALA A 510 -1.40 -6.37 -0.07
CA ALA A 510 -0.96 -5.08 0.48
C ALA A 510 -1.83 -4.62 1.64
N THR A 511 -3.15 -4.78 1.48
CA THR A 511 -4.14 -4.46 2.51
C THR A 511 -4.93 -5.70 2.81
N ALA A 512 -4.50 -6.41 3.86
CA ALA A 512 -5.06 -7.70 4.22
C ALA A 512 -6.56 -7.60 4.53
N TYR A 513 -7.32 -8.58 4.03
CA TYR A 513 -8.76 -8.73 4.27
C TYR A 513 -9.12 -8.63 5.76
N GLU A 514 -8.28 -9.19 6.64
CA GLU A 514 -8.47 -9.18 8.09
C GLU A 514 -8.45 -7.76 8.68
N GLY A 515 -7.60 -6.87 8.17
CA GLY A 515 -7.57 -5.47 8.56
C GLY A 515 -8.81 -4.73 8.08
N ALA A 516 -9.19 -4.92 6.82
CA ALA A 516 -10.39 -4.34 6.23
C ALA A 516 -11.68 -4.78 6.94
N LEU A 517 -11.79 -6.06 7.27
CA LEU A 517 -12.93 -6.61 8.01
C LEU A 517 -12.98 -6.08 9.45
N ARG A 518 -11.83 -5.92 10.10
CA ARG A 518 -11.74 -5.32 11.45
C ARG A 518 -12.30 -3.90 11.44
N THR A 519 -11.80 -3.05 10.54
CA THR A 519 -12.36 -1.71 10.28
C THR A 519 -13.88 -1.74 10.08
N HIS A 520 -14.36 -2.60 9.18
CA HIS A 520 -15.79 -2.67 8.90
C HIS A 520 -16.59 -3.05 10.15
N ASN A 521 -16.11 -3.99 10.96
CA ASN A 521 -16.78 -4.39 12.20
C ASN A 521 -16.81 -3.23 13.21
N ASP A 522 -15.71 -2.49 13.33
CA ASP A 522 -15.62 -1.35 14.24
C ASP A 522 -16.49 -0.18 13.80
N THR A 523 -16.76 -0.05 12.49
CA THR A 523 -17.56 1.05 11.93
C THR A 523 -18.82 0.63 11.19
N LYS A 524 -19.38 -0.54 11.51
CA LYS A 524 -20.46 -1.20 10.74
C LYS A 524 -21.72 -0.34 10.53
N GLN A 525 -21.95 0.64 11.39
CA GLN A 525 -23.06 1.58 11.26
C GLN A 525 -22.86 2.57 10.10
N PHE A 526 -21.60 2.87 9.78
CA PHE A 526 -21.15 3.87 8.82
C PHE A 526 -20.52 3.26 7.56
N THR A 527 -20.41 1.93 7.48
CA THR A 527 -19.84 1.27 6.31
C THR A 527 -20.74 0.14 5.78
N ARG A 528 -20.60 -0.12 4.48
CA ARG A 528 -21.14 -1.30 3.79
C ARG A 528 -20.00 -2.03 3.13
N PHE A 529 -19.88 -3.32 3.40
CA PHE A 529 -18.72 -4.10 2.99
C PHE A 529 -19.04 -5.00 1.80
N VAL A 530 -18.17 -4.95 0.79
CA VAL A 530 -18.18 -5.85 -0.36
C VAL A 530 -16.87 -6.63 -0.34
N ALA A 531 -16.97 -7.91 -0.02
CA ALA A 531 -15.87 -8.86 -0.15
C ALA A 531 -15.85 -9.46 -1.55
N ILE A 532 -14.67 -9.71 -2.10
CA ILE A 532 -14.50 -10.41 -3.38
C ILE A 532 -13.72 -11.69 -3.15
N ASP A 533 -14.41 -12.80 -3.35
CA ASP A 533 -13.93 -14.19 -3.21
C ASP A 533 -12.87 -14.50 -4.27
N ASP A 534 -11.81 -15.21 -3.88
CA ASP A 534 -10.65 -15.60 -4.70
C ASP A 534 -9.83 -14.45 -5.32
N GLU A 535 -10.16 -13.20 -5.01
CA GLU A 535 -9.56 -12.03 -5.64
C GLU A 535 -8.42 -11.44 -4.80
N GLY A 536 -7.29 -11.12 -5.44
CA GLY A 536 -6.11 -10.61 -4.74
C GLY A 536 -5.35 -9.52 -5.46
N GLN A 537 -5.93 -8.90 -6.48
CA GLN A 537 -5.53 -7.60 -6.96
C GLN A 537 -5.62 -6.58 -5.81
N HIS A 538 -4.73 -5.60 -5.83
CA HIS A 538 -4.80 -4.43 -4.97
C HIS A 538 -5.48 -3.31 -5.76
N GLY A 539 -6.66 -2.90 -5.31
CA GLY A 539 -7.62 -2.08 -6.06
C GLY A 539 -8.67 -2.95 -6.76
N GLN A 540 -9.92 -2.75 -6.39
CA GLN A 540 -11.11 -3.50 -6.79
C GLN A 540 -12.22 -2.63 -7.39
N TYR A 541 -12.06 -1.31 -7.48
CA TYR A 541 -12.97 -0.38 -8.15
C TYR A 541 -12.25 0.95 -8.38
N VAL A 542 -11.93 1.41 -9.59
CA VAL A 542 -12.44 1.09 -10.92
C VAL A 542 -11.47 0.15 -11.65
N GLY A 543 -12.01 -0.76 -12.45
CA GLY A 543 -11.21 -1.77 -13.17
C GLY A 543 -11.03 -3.06 -12.38
N SER A 544 -12.01 -3.39 -11.53
CA SER A 544 -12.10 -4.65 -10.83
C SER A 544 -12.05 -5.84 -11.78
N ALA A 545 -11.47 -6.94 -11.31
CA ALA A 545 -11.72 -8.25 -11.90
C ALA A 545 -13.16 -8.75 -11.62
N SER A 546 -13.88 -8.15 -10.68
CA SER A 546 -15.26 -8.52 -10.34
C SER A 546 -16.31 -7.56 -10.93
N SER A 547 -17.09 -8.05 -11.90
CA SER A 547 -18.23 -7.29 -12.45
C SER A 547 -19.34 -7.02 -11.42
N CYS A 548 -19.45 -7.87 -10.40
CA CYS A 548 -20.36 -7.67 -9.27
C CYS A 548 -19.94 -6.46 -8.42
N ALA A 549 -18.66 -6.37 -8.06
CA ALA A 549 -18.13 -5.23 -7.30
C ALA A 549 -18.22 -3.93 -8.10
N GLU A 550 -17.90 -3.98 -9.40
CA GLU A 550 -18.07 -2.85 -10.33
C GLU A 550 -19.50 -2.32 -10.35
N ALA A 551 -20.49 -3.20 -10.50
CA ALA A 551 -21.89 -2.82 -10.55
C ALA A 551 -22.38 -2.21 -9.22
N ILE A 552 -21.89 -2.70 -8.08
CA ILE A 552 -22.20 -2.13 -6.76
C ILE A 552 -21.56 -0.74 -6.62
N GLY A 553 -20.28 -0.62 -6.98
CA GLY A 553 -19.56 0.65 -6.99
C GLY A 553 -20.25 1.69 -7.86
N ASP A 554 -20.66 1.34 -9.08
CA ASP A 554 -21.33 2.26 -10.01
C ASP A 554 -22.71 2.71 -9.50
N LYS A 555 -23.51 1.80 -8.93
CA LYS A 555 -24.79 2.17 -8.31
C LYS A 555 -24.59 3.17 -7.18
N PHE A 556 -23.53 3.00 -6.39
CA PHE A 556 -23.23 3.94 -5.32
C PHE A 556 -22.67 5.26 -5.84
N VAL A 557 -21.64 5.22 -6.69
CA VAL A 557 -20.95 6.41 -7.20
C VAL A 557 -21.84 7.24 -8.09
N PHE A 558 -22.63 6.65 -8.99
CA PHE A 558 -23.47 7.42 -9.93
C PHE A 558 -24.90 7.57 -9.45
N GLY A 559 -25.46 6.55 -8.78
CA GLY A 559 -26.83 6.54 -8.26
C GLY A 559 -26.97 7.01 -6.80
N GLY A 560 -25.92 6.91 -5.99
CA GLY A 560 -26.00 7.16 -4.55
C GLY A 560 -26.55 5.99 -3.74
N GLU A 561 -26.72 4.81 -4.35
CA GLU A 561 -27.34 3.65 -3.74
C GLU A 561 -26.29 2.67 -3.19
N LEU A 562 -26.31 2.43 -1.87
CA LEU A 562 -25.53 1.39 -1.23
C LEU A 562 -26.30 0.06 -1.22
N PRO A 563 -25.60 -1.09 -1.17
CA PRO A 563 -26.26 -2.37 -0.93
C PRO A 563 -26.92 -2.37 0.47
N GLY A 564 -28.11 -2.99 0.57
CA GLY A 564 -28.87 -3.01 1.83
C GLY A 564 -28.15 -3.74 2.97
N LYS A 565 -27.33 -4.74 2.62
CA LYS A 565 -26.48 -5.57 3.49
C LYS A 565 -25.11 -5.76 2.85
N ASP A 566 -24.14 -6.20 3.64
CA ASP A 566 -22.83 -6.59 3.15
C ASP A 566 -22.95 -7.67 2.07
N GLN A 567 -22.06 -7.66 1.09
CA GLN A 567 -22.11 -8.52 -0.10
C GLN A 567 -20.82 -9.32 -0.24
N VAL A 568 -20.96 -10.51 -0.83
CA VAL A 568 -19.85 -11.29 -1.37
C VAL A 568 -20.03 -11.34 -2.88
N CYS A 569 -18.99 -10.93 -3.60
CA CYS A 569 -18.87 -11.03 -5.04
C CYS A 569 -17.83 -12.10 -5.39
N GLY A 570 -17.92 -12.72 -6.56
CA GLY A 570 -16.81 -13.52 -7.10
C GLY A 570 -16.00 -12.75 -8.13
N THR A 571 -14.92 -13.36 -8.60
CA THR A 571 -13.96 -12.72 -9.51
C THR A 571 -13.88 -13.37 -10.91
N SER A 572 -13.11 -12.73 -11.80
CA SER A 572 -12.68 -13.24 -13.09
C SER A 572 -11.47 -14.18 -12.97
N PRO A 573 -11.29 -15.14 -13.88
CA PRO A 573 -10.10 -16.00 -13.91
C PRO A 573 -8.79 -15.21 -14.00
N LEU A 574 -7.72 -15.80 -13.45
CA LEU A 574 -6.34 -15.30 -13.58
C LEU A 574 -5.84 -15.41 -15.05
N PRO A 575 -4.69 -14.79 -15.38
CA PRO A 575 -4.19 -14.78 -16.75
C PRO A 575 -4.05 -16.17 -17.35
N ALA A 576 -4.46 -16.31 -18.61
CA ALA A 576 -4.46 -17.57 -19.35
C ALA A 576 -5.32 -18.70 -18.74
N GLU A 577 -6.16 -18.43 -17.73
CA GLU A 577 -7.10 -19.40 -17.16
C GLU A 577 -8.53 -19.23 -17.71
N LEU A 578 -9.25 -20.34 -17.82
CA LEU A 578 -10.65 -20.37 -18.31
C LEU A 578 -11.69 -20.32 -17.17
N SER A 579 -11.26 -20.53 -15.93
CA SER A 579 -12.10 -20.56 -14.74
C SER A 579 -11.31 -20.09 -13.53
N VAL A 580 -12.01 -19.48 -12.57
CA VAL A 580 -11.44 -19.17 -11.26
C VAL A 580 -11.03 -20.47 -10.57
N TYR A 581 -9.83 -20.49 -10.02
CA TYR A 581 -9.35 -21.58 -9.18
C TYR A 581 -9.65 -21.22 -7.71
N PRO A 582 -10.53 -21.98 -7.03
CA PRO A 582 -10.88 -21.68 -5.65
C PRO A 582 -9.68 -21.77 -4.72
N VAL A 583 -9.61 -20.85 -3.77
CA VAL A 583 -8.62 -20.79 -2.72
C VAL A 583 -9.33 -20.93 -1.39
N ASP A 584 -8.80 -21.76 -0.49
CA ASP A 584 -9.30 -21.80 0.88
C ASP A 584 -9.01 -20.46 1.57
N GLY A 585 -10.05 -19.80 2.07
CA GLY A 585 -9.88 -18.48 2.69
C GLY A 585 -11.07 -18.00 3.53
N PRO A 586 -10.99 -16.77 4.06
CA PRO A 586 -11.97 -16.22 4.98
C PRO A 586 -13.28 -15.78 4.29
N VAL A 587 -13.36 -15.78 2.95
CA VAL A 587 -14.59 -15.51 2.19
C VAL A 587 -15.18 -16.85 1.73
N ASP A 588 -16.47 -17.07 1.95
CA ASP A 588 -17.10 -18.38 1.79
C ASP A 588 -17.71 -18.62 0.39
N GLY A 589 -16.83 -18.87 -0.59
CA GLY A 589 -16.69 -20.22 -1.14
C GLY A 589 -17.79 -20.75 -2.07
N ASN A 590 -18.19 -20.00 -3.11
CA ASN A 590 -18.89 -20.58 -4.25
C ASN A 590 -18.25 -20.14 -5.57
N ALA A 591 -17.71 -21.10 -6.32
CA ALA A 591 -17.17 -20.86 -7.66
C ALA A 591 -18.21 -20.13 -8.54
N VAL A 592 -17.90 -18.90 -8.96
CA VAL A 592 -18.72 -18.20 -9.95
C VAL A 592 -18.50 -18.86 -11.31
N ARG A 593 -19.46 -19.69 -11.72
CA ARG A 593 -19.52 -20.20 -13.10
C ARG A 593 -19.74 -19.02 -14.04
N LEU A 594 -18.80 -18.82 -14.96
CA LEU A 594 -18.93 -17.85 -16.04
C LEU A 594 -20.27 -18.04 -16.79
N PRO A 595 -20.93 -16.95 -17.23
CA PRO A 595 -21.99 -17.06 -18.22
C PRO A 595 -21.46 -17.81 -19.43
N LYS A 596 -22.19 -18.81 -19.94
CA LYS A 596 -21.89 -19.39 -21.25
C LYS A 596 -22.10 -18.31 -22.32
N SER A 597 -21.04 -17.56 -22.64
CA SER A 597 -21.04 -16.69 -23.80
C SER A 597 -21.23 -17.53 -25.05
N LYS A 598 -22.14 -17.11 -25.94
CA LYS A 598 -22.33 -17.70 -27.27
C LYS A 598 -21.09 -17.55 -28.17
N ALA A 599 -20.05 -16.85 -27.72
CA ALA A 599 -18.75 -16.74 -28.38
C ALA A 599 -17.71 -17.80 -27.95
N ASN A 600 -18.03 -18.68 -26.98
CA ASN A 600 -17.11 -19.74 -26.56
C ASN A 600 -17.11 -20.94 -27.52
N SER A 601 -16.61 -20.73 -28.73
CA SER A 601 -16.19 -21.79 -29.65
C SER A 601 -14.68 -22.12 -29.57
N GLY A 602 -13.90 -21.46 -28.69
CA GLY A 602 -12.43 -21.54 -28.68
C GLY A 602 -11.76 -21.79 -27.32
N LYS A 603 -10.52 -22.29 -27.38
CA LYS A 603 -9.63 -22.67 -26.26
C LYS A 603 -8.99 -21.48 -25.49
N THR A 604 -9.40 -20.24 -25.76
CA THR A 604 -8.70 -19.01 -25.32
C THR A 604 -9.38 -18.38 -24.11
N SER A 605 -8.60 -17.99 -23.09
CA SER A 605 -9.10 -17.30 -21.88
C SER A 605 -9.75 -15.94 -22.22
N PRO A 606 -10.86 -15.54 -21.56
CA PRO A 606 -11.47 -14.22 -21.74
C PRO A 606 -10.49 -13.06 -21.55
N MET A 607 -9.59 -13.15 -20.57
CA MET A 607 -8.61 -12.08 -20.33
C MET A 607 -7.51 -12.07 -21.38
N LEU A 608 -7.10 -13.25 -21.90
CA LEU A 608 -6.21 -13.32 -23.06
C LEU A 608 -6.88 -12.70 -24.28
N GLN A 609 -8.16 -12.98 -24.51
CA GLN A 609 -8.91 -12.38 -25.62
C GLN A 609 -8.96 -10.85 -25.50
N GLN A 610 -9.24 -10.32 -24.30
CA GLN A 610 -9.23 -8.88 -24.06
C GLN A 610 -7.87 -8.24 -24.34
N VAL A 611 -6.78 -8.89 -23.93
CA VAL A 611 -5.41 -8.44 -24.23
C VAL A 611 -5.15 -8.45 -25.73
N LEU A 612 -5.49 -9.55 -26.42
CA LEU A 612 -5.33 -9.67 -27.87
C LEU A 612 -6.15 -8.61 -28.63
N ASP A 613 -7.38 -8.37 -28.21
CA ASP A 613 -8.26 -7.35 -28.79
C ASP A 613 -7.69 -5.94 -28.57
N THR A 614 -7.11 -5.68 -27.39
CA THR A 614 -6.45 -4.40 -27.06
C THR A 614 -5.20 -4.19 -27.90
N VAL A 615 -4.37 -5.24 -28.05
CA VAL A 615 -3.17 -5.20 -28.90
C VAL A 615 -3.55 -4.99 -30.37
N ALA A 616 -4.58 -5.70 -30.86
CA ALA A 616 -5.08 -5.53 -32.23
C ALA A 616 -5.64 -4.12 -32.47
N ALA A 617 -6.40 -3.57 -31.52
CA ALA A 617 -6.91 -2.20 -31.58
C ALA A 617 -5.78 -1.15 -31.50
N GLY A 618 -4.70 -1.46 -30.78
CA GLY A 618 -3.50 -0.63 -30.69
C GLY A 618 -2.62 -0.67 -31.93
N ALA A 619 -2.59 -1.79 -32.66
CA ALA A 619 -1.85 -1.94 -33.93
C ALA A 619 -2.58 -1.34 -35.15
N LEU A 620 -3.87 -1.02 -35.02
CA LEU A 620 -4.70 -0.36 -36.03
C LEU A 620 -4.77 1.17 -35.86
N ARG A 621 -4.14 1.72 -34.83
CA ARG A 621 -3.91 3.15 -34.59
C ARG A 621 -2.46 3.50 -34.89
#